data_AF-A0A5C0AVM8-F1
#
_entry.id   AF-A0A5C0AVM8-F1
#
_cell.length_a   1.000
_cell.length_b   1.000
_cell.length_c   1.000
_cell.angle_alpha   90.00
_cell.angle_beta   90.00
_cell.angle_gamma   90.00
#
_symmetry.space_group_name_H-M   'P 1'
#
loop_
_entity.id
_entity.type
_entity.pdbx_description
1 polymer ?
#
loop_
_entity_poly.entity_id
_entity_poly.type
_entity_poly.pdbx_seq_one_letter_code
_entity_poly.pdbx_strand_id
1 'polypeptide(L)'
;MNYRFLTPVFILALAACAQNTPTSSAPSNTVRICDDLGCSQRPKSQITADLVDRSQDAPSNPQFDKLRQLAESDPRAAYDLGLRYFRGDGVRQDSYQALVWMRKAGEGGDLQAQKALGGFYLAGLEEMGADPREAEKWLTLAAGRGDEESRALLAQASEAKRSEQAAYKWHAHWRSVYHRYWYSGYAYRWHWRQYGWYWN
;
A
#
# COMPACT_ATOMS: atom_id res chain seq x y z
N MET A 1 -45.09 -63.88 48.88
CA MET A 1 -46.15 -63.15 48.15
C MET A 1 -46.17 -61.71 48.67
N ASN A 2 -45.94 -60.76 47.76
CA ASN A 2 -46.23 -59.30 47.72
C ASN A 2 -46.64 -58.61 49.06
N TYR A 3 -46.11 -57.45 49.46
CA TYR A 3 -46.20 -56.14 48.79
C TYR A 3 -45.16 -55.12 49.32
N ARG A 4 -45.04 -54.02 48.56
CA ARG A 4 -43.99 -52.99 48.48
C ARG A 4 -43.97 -51.93 49.60
N PHE A 5 -42.74 -51.48 49.89
CA PHE A 5 -42.23 -50.15 50.28
C PHE A 5 -43.22 -48.98 50.50
N LEU A 6 -43.04 -48.24 51.61
CA LEU A 6 -42.57 -46.83 51.61
C LEU A 6 -42.45 -46.25 53.03
N THR A 7 -41.35 -45.54 53.26
CA THR A 7 -40.88 -44.84 54.47
C THR A 7 -41.59 -43.50 54.71
N PRO A 8 -41.73 -43.02 55.96
CA PRO A 8 -41.91 -41.60 56.27
C PRO A 8 -40.59 -40.96 56.74
N VAL A 9 -40.42 -39.64 56.57
CA VAL A 9 -39.88 -38.67 57.56
C VAL A 9 -39.76 -37.27 56.92
N PHE A 10 -40.24 -36.30 57.70
CA PHE A 10 -40.25 -34.84 57.60
C PHE A 10 -38.95 -34.15 57.14
N ILE A 11 -39.05 -32.92 56.61
CA ILE A 11 -38.40 -31.68 57.12
C ILE A 11 -38.83 -30.45 56.27
N LEU A 12 -39.22 -29.37 56.95
CA LEU A 12 -39.46 -28.02 56.42
C LEU A 12 -38.15 -27.36 55.93
N ALA A 13 -38.20 -26.63 54.82
CA ALA A 13 -37.21 -25.61 54.47
C ALA A 13 -37.88 -24.38 53.83
N LEU A 14 -37.80 -23.24 54.50
CA LEU A 14 -38.11 -21.91 53.99
C LEU A 14 -37.02 -21.51 52.99
N ALA A 15 -37.40 -21.15 51.75
CA ALA A 15 -36.50 -20.58 50.76
C ALA A 15 -36.82 -19.09 50.56
N ALA A 16 -35.84 -18.26 50.87
CA ALA A 16 -35.78 -16.84 50.58
C ALA A 16 -35.54 -16.60 49.07
N CYS A 17 -36.25 -15.63 48.48
CA CYS A 17 -35.84 -15.03 47.21
C CYS A 17 -35.15 -13.69 47.50
N ALA A 18 -33.83 -13.70 47.37
CA ALA A 18 -33.02 -12.51 47.15
C ALA A 18 -32.38 -12.64 45.75
N GLN A 19 -31.99 -11.49 45.20
CA GLN A 19 -31.10 -11.23 44.05
C GLN A 19 -31.82 -10.59 42.84
N ASN A 20 -31.29 -9.59 42.14
CA ASN A 20 -30.20 -8.62 42.35
C ASN A 20 -30.34 -7.63 41.16
N THR A 21 -30.24 -6.33 41.40
CA THR A 21 -30.05 -5.33 40.33
C THR A 21 -28.61 -5.38 39.83
N PRO A 22 -28.33 -5.46 38.52
CA PRO A 22 -26.97 -5.25 38.03
C PRO A 22 -26.71 -3.76 37.86
N THR A 23 -26.17 -3.13 38.91
CA THR A 23 -25.24 -2.02 38.75
C THR A 23 -23.96 -2.60 38.13
N SER A 24 -23.66 -2.27 36.88
CA SER A 24 -22.36 -2.56 36.26
C SER A 24 -21.81 -1.30 35.63
N SER A 25 -21.07 -0.54 36.44
CA SER A 25 -20.13 0.47 35.99
C SER A 25 -18.80 -0.21 35.64
N ALA A 26 -18.68 -0.68 34.39
CA ALA A 26 -17.40 -1.02 33.78
C ALA A 26 -17.08 0.02 32.70
N PRO A 27 -15.82 0.45 32.51
CA PRO A 27 -15.47 1.36 31.43
C PRO A 27 -15.67 0.62 30.10
N SER A 28 -16.80 0.88 29.42
CA SER A 28 -17.07 0.28 28.13
C SER A 28 -16.05 0.79 27.11
N ASN A 29 -15.39 -0.14 26.43
CA ASN A 29 -14.49 0.13 25.30
C ASN A 29 -15.28 0.51 24.03
N THR A 30 -16.57 0.82 24.16
CA THR A 30 -17.49 1.18 23.07
C THR A 30 -18.12 2.54 23.34
N VAL A 31 -18.32 3.32 22.29
CA VAL A 31 -19.10 4.55 22.23
C VAL A 31 -20.40 4.24 21.50
N ARG A 32 -21.52 4.67 22.07
CA ARG A 32 -22.81 4.62 21.39
C ARG A 32 -22.93 5.81 20.44
N ILE A 33 -23.13 5.54 19.16
CA ILE A 33 -23.36 6.56 18.12
C ILE A 33 -24.80 6.39 17.64
N CYS A 34 -25.54 7.49 17.62
CA CYS A 34 -26.91 7.52 17.14
C CYS A 34 -27.04 8.47 15.94
N ASP A 35 -27.80 8.05 14.94
CA ASP A 35 -28.23 8.84 13.80
C ASP A 35 -29.76 8.76 13.65
N ASP A 36 -30.30 9.36 12.59
CA ASP A 36 -31.74 9.41 12.31
C ASP A 36 -32.36 8.02 12.06
N LEU A 37 -31.53 6.98 11.91
CA LEU A 37 -31.93 5.59 11.68
C LEU A 37 -31.78 4.71 12.92
N GLY A 38 -31.11 5.19 13.98
CA GLY A 38 -31.04 4.52 15.28
C GLY A 38 -29.67 4.62 15.95
N CYS A 39 -29.48 3.84 17.00
CA CYS A 39 -28.25 3.85 17.79
C CYS A 39 -27.46 2.54 17.63
N SER A 40 -26.18 2.64 17.26
CA SER A 40 -25.22 1.54 17.25
C SER A 40 -24.11 1.76 18.27
N GLN A 41 -23.44 0.68 18.69
CA GLN A 41 -22.26 0.76 19.56
C GLN A 41 -21.01 0.52 18.72
N ARG A 42 -20.03 1.43 18.76
CA ARG A 42 -18.75 1.32 18.05
C ARG A 42 -17.59 1.31 19.03
N PRO A 43 -16.55 0.48 18.85
CA PRO A 43 -15.40 0.47 19.74
C PRO A 43 -14.63 1.79 19.68
N LYS A 44 -14.13 2.28 20.83
CA LYS A 44 -13.35 3.52 20.96
C LYS A 44 -12.04 3.48 20.17
N SER A 45 -11.51 2.30 19.92
CA SER A 45 -10.29 2.07 19.15
C SER A 45 -10.49 2.24 17.65
N GLN A 46 -11.74 2.25 17.16
CA GLN A 46 -12.02 2.41 15.74
C GLN A 46 -11.94 3.89 15.37
N ILE A 47 -10.80 4.29 14.82
CA ILE A 47 -10.62 5.63 14.26
C ILE A 47 -11.40 5.66 12.94
N THR A 48 -11.99 6.79 12.56
CA THR A 48 -12.61 6.98 11.23
C THR A 48 -11.64 6.72 10.07
N ALA A 49 -10.34 6.66 10.37
CA ALA A 49 -9.24 6.32 9.48
C ALA A 49 -8.86 4.84 9.46
N ASP A 50 -9.52 3.97 10.24
CA ASP A 50 -9.66 2.56 9.88
C ASP A 50 -10.61 2.50 8.68
N LEU A 51 -10.16 3.10 7.58
CA LEU A 51 -10.44 2.60 6.26
C LEU A 51 -10.17 1.12 6.40
N VAL A 52 -11.25 0.33 6.42
CA VAL A 52 -11.16 -1.10 6.18
C VAL A 52 -10.11 -1.24 5.10
N ASP A 53 -9.09 -2.06 5.35
CA ASP A 53 -8.23 -2.56 4.31
C ASP A 53 -9.16 -3.21 3.29
N ARG A 54 -9.71 -2.41 2.37
CA ARG A 54 -10.75 -2.83 1.41
C ARG A 54 -10.19 -3.85 0.43
N SER A 55 -8.89 -4.17 0.53
CA SER A 55 -8.34 -5.37 -0.08
C SER A 55 -9.01 -6.65 0.44
N GLN A 56 -9.62 -6.63 1.64
CA GLN A 56 -10.32 -7.75 2.27
C GLN A 56 -11.84 -7.77 1.97
N ASP A 57 -12.42 -6.67 1.49
CA ASP A 57 -13.85 -6.57 1.15
C ASP A 57 -14.14 -6.87 -0.33
N ALA A 58 -13.11 -7.06 -1.16
CA ALA A 58 -13.30 -7.58 -2.50
C ALA A 58 -13.77 -9.04 -2.38
N PRO A 59 -14.83 -9.47 -3.11
CA PRO A 59 -15.25 -10.87 -3.09
C PRO A 59 -14.01 -11.72 -3.39
N SER A 60 -13.61 -12.54 -2.42
CA SER A 60 -12.42 -13.38 -2.50
C SER A 60 -12.46 -14.11 -3.84
N ASN A 61 -11.57 -13.74 -4.75
CA ASN A 61 -11.48 -14.41 -6.03
C ASN A 61 -10.57 -15.61 -5.81
N PRO A 62 -11.11 -16.84 -5.64
CA PRO A 62 -10.29 -18.00 -5.29
C PRO A 62 -9.23 -18.30 -6.36
N GLN A 63 -9.48 -17.89 -7.61
CA GLN A 63 -8.51 -17.99 -8.68
C GLN A 63 -7.33 -17.03 -8.49
N PHE A 64 -7.59 -15.83 -7.97
CA PHE A 64 -6.56 -14.84 -7.67
C PHE A 64 -5.71 -15.26 -6.46
N ASP A 65 -6.33 -15.79 -5.41
CA ASP A 65 -5.60 -16.31 -4.25
C ASP A 65 -4.71 -17.49 -4.61
N LYS A 66 -5.21 -18.40 -5.45
CA LYS A 66 -4.41 -19.49 -6.01
C LYS A 66 -3.24 -18.98 -6.83
N LEU A 67 -3.44 -17.95 -7.66
CA LEU A 67 -2.36 -17.34 -8.43
C LEU A 67 -1.32 -16.70 -7.51
N ARG A 68 -1.73 -16.03 -6.43
CA ARG A 68 -0.83 -15.45 -5.43
C ARG A 68 0.06 -16.53 -4.79
N GLN A 69 -0.49 -17.69 -4.46
CA GLN A 69 0.29 -18.81 -3.93
C GLN A 69 1.30 -19.35 -4.96
N LEU A 70 0.91 -19.45 -6.24
CA LEU A 70 1.80 -19.90 -7.32
C LEU A 70 2.91 -18.89 -7.62
N ALA A 71 2.61 -17.60 -7.53
CA ALA A 71 3.55 -16.50 -7.73
C ALA A 71 4.68 -16.48 -6.71
N GLU A 72 4.55 -17.17 -5.57
CA GLU A 72 5.64 -17.28 -4.60
C GLU A 72 6.81 -18.10 -5.13
N SER A 73 6.55 -19.11 -5.96
CA SER A 73 7.55 -20.05 -6.45
C SER A 73 7.81 -19.98 -7.95
N ASP A 74 6.81 -19.59 -8.76
CA ASP A 74 6.94 -19.49 -10.21
C ASP A 74 7.08 -18.03 -10.67
N PRO A 75 8.24 -17.65 -11.26
CA PRO A 75 8.46 -16.33 -11.82
C PRO A 75 7.41 -15.90 -12.86
N ARG A 76 6.89 -16.84 -13.66
CA ARG A 76 5.86 -16.53 -14.67
C ARG A 76 4.53 -16.20 -14.02
N ALA A 77 4.17 -16.91 -12.96
CA ALA A 77 2.97 -16.63 -12.18
C ALA A 77 3.09 -15.29 -11.43
N ALA A 78 4.28 -14.96 -10.92
CA ALA A 78 4.56 -13.65 -10.34
C ALA A 78 4.39 -12.51 -11.36
N TYR A 79 4.82 -12.72 -12.60
CA TYR A 79 4.61 -11.77 -13.67
C TYR A 79 3.12 -11.59 -14.02
N ASP A 80 2.36 -12.68 -14.16
CA ASP A 80 0.90 -12.61 -14.40
C ASP A 80 0.18 -11.89 -13.27
N LEU A 81 0.55 -12.18 -12.02
CA LEU A 81 -0.01 -11.51 -10.85
C LEU A 81 0.28 -10.00 -10.87
N GLY A 82 1.52 -9.63 -11.21
CA GLY A 82 1.89 -8.22 -11.39
C GLY A 82 1.05 -7.54 -12.48
N LEU A 83 0.83 -8.20 -13.62
CA LEU A 83 -0.01 -7.68 -14.70
C LEU A 83 -1.46 -7.46 -14.25
N ARG A 84 -2.01 -8.36 -13.42
CA ARG A 84 -3.37 -8.21 -12.89
C ARG A 84 -3.50 -7.03 -11.95
N TYR A 85 -2.52 -6.81 -11.07
CA TYR A 85 -2.49 -5.59 -10.25
C TYR A 85 -2.34 -4.33 -11.10
N PHE A 86 -1.53 -4.38 -12.16
CA PHE A 86 -1.33 -3.23 -13.04
C PHE A 86 -2.60 -2.85 -13.81
N ARG A 87 -3.41 -3.84 -14.22
CA ARG A 87 -4.65 -3.63 -14.99
C ARG A 87 -5.90 -3.50 -14.12
N GLY A 88 -5.85 -3.99 -12.89
CA GLY A 88 -7.04 -4.17 -12.05
C GLY A 88 -7.89 -5.39 -12.44
N ASP A 89 -7.28 -6.44 -12.98
CA ASP A 89 -7.99 -7.64 -13.47
C ASP A 89 -8.36 -8.57 -12.29
N GLY A 90 -9.56 -8.36 -11.75
CA GLY A 90 -10.07 -9.15 -10.61
C GLY A 90 -9.54 -8.69 -9.25
N VAL A 91 -8.81 -7.58 -9.22
CA VAL A 91 -8.36 -6.85 -8.02
C VAL A 91 -8.37 -5.36 -8.29
N ARG A 92 -8.30 -4.54 -7.23
CA ARG A 92 -8.10 -3.09 -7.40
C ARG A 92 -6.76 -2.84 -8.09
N GLN A 93 -6.76 -1.93 -9.08
CA GLN A 93 -5.54 -1.50 -9.74
C GLN A 93 -4.56 -0.90 -8.72
N ASP A 94 -3.33 -1.41 -8.74
CA ASP A 94 -2.23 -0.97 -7.88
C ASP A 94 -0.90 -1.16 -8.63
N SER A 95 -0.40 -0.07 -9.19
CA SER A 95 0.85 -0.03 -9.94
C SER A 95 2.09 -0.35 -9.08
N TYR A 96 2.05 -0.03 -7.79
CA TYR A 96 3.17 -0.29 -6.88
C TYR A 96 3.26 -1.79 -6.54
N GLN A 97 2.12 -2.42 -6.22
CA GLN A 97 2.07 -3.87 -6.04
C GLN A 97 2.47 -4.60 -7.32
N ALA A 98 2.03 -4.11 -8.49
CA ALA A 98 2.45 -4.66 -9.77
C ALA A 98 3.98 -4.69 -9.92
N LEU A 99 4.66 -3.58 -9.64
CA LEU A 99 6.11 -3.48 -9.71
C LEU A 99 6.82 -4.45 -8.74
N VAL A 100 6.30 -4.64 -7.53
CA VAL A 100 6.87 -5.59 -6.56
C VAL A 100 6.84 -7.02 -7.10
N TRP A 101 5.69 -7.46 -7.61
CA TRP A 101 5.55 -8.81 -8.17
C TRP A 101 6.33 -9.00 -9.46
N MET A 102 6.34 -8.00 -10.35
CA MET A 102 7.15 -8.04 -11.57
C MET A 102 8.64 -8.05 -11.26
N ARG A 103 9.11 -7.31 -10.24
CA ARG A 103 10.50 -7.35 -9.79
C ARG A 103 10.88 -8.76 -9.33
N LYS A 104 10.05 -9.36 -8.47
CA LYS A 104 10.25 -10.75 -8.03
C LYS A 104 10.33 -11.73 -9.21
N ALA A 105 9.45 -11.57 -10.20
CA ALA A 105 9.49 -12.35 -11.44
C ALA A 105 10.79 -12.13 -12.24
N GLY A 106 11.21 -10.88 -12.40
CA GLY A 106 12.44 -10.51 -13.11
C GLY A 106 13.71 -11.02 -12.43
N GLU A 107 13.74 -10.98 -11.09
CA GLU A 107 14.80 -11.58 -10.25
C GLU A 107 14.81 -13.11 -10.35
N GLY A 108 13.62 -13.71 -10.43
CA GLY A 108 13.42 -15.13 -10.75
C GLY A 108 13.80 -15.50 -12.19
N GLY A 109 14.21 -14.53 -13.01
CA GLY A 109 14.70 -14.75 -14.36
C GLY A 109 13.59 -14.85 -15.41
N ASP A 110 12.38 -14.37 -15.14
CA ASP A 110 11.37 -14.27 -16.19
C ASP A 110 11.72 -13.15 -17.20
N LEU A 111 11.83 -13.52 -18.48
CA LEU A 111 12.26 -12.59 -19.53
C LEU A 111 11.22 -11.49 -19.78
N GLN A 112 9.92 -11.81 -19.72
CA GLN A 112 8.86 -10.84 -19.96
C GLN A 112 8.78 -9.82 -18.84
N ALA A 113 8.98 -10.26 -17.59
CA ALA A 113 9.08 -9.37 -16.44
C ALA A 113 10.28 -8.42 -16.54
N GLN A 114 11.47 -8.91 -16.92
CA GLN A 114 12.65 -8.05 -17.11
C GLN A 114 12.41 -7.00 -18.19
N LYS A 115 11.83 -7.39 -19.34
CA LYS A 115 11.45 -6.45 -20.40
C LYS A 115 10.43 -5.43 -19.93
N ALA A 116 9.38 -5.88 -19.25
CA ALA A 116 8.31 -5.01 -18.76
C ALA A 116 8.83 -4.00 -17.74
N LEU A 117 9.64 -4.42 -16.75
CA LEU A 117 10.30 -3.53 -15.81
C LEU A 117 11.16 -2.49 -16.52
N GLY A 118 11.92 -2.93 -17.53
CA GLY A 118 12.70 -2.06 -18.38
C GLY A 118 11.88 -0.95 -19.03
N GLY A 119 10.78 -1.30 -19.68
CA GLY A 119 9.85 -0.34 -20.29
C GLY A 119 9.18 0.58 -19.26
N PHE A 120 8.79 0.01 -18.11
CA PHE A 120 8.16 0.75 -17.02
C PHE A 120 9.06 1.81 -16.42
N TYR A 121 10.32 1.48 -16.12
CA TYR A 121 11.28 2.45 -15.63
C TYR A 121 11.66 3.49 -16.68
N LEU A 122 11.63 3.14 -17.98
CA LEU A 122 11.93 4.08 -19.04
C LEU A 122 10.81 5.10 -19.26
N ALA A 123 9.55 4.66 -19.24
CA ALA A 123 8.38 5.53 -19.38
C ALA A 123 8.08 6.29 -18.08
N GLY A 124 8.42 5.69 -16.94
CA GLY A 124 7.97 6.10 -15.61
C GLY A 124 6.56 5.59 -15.29
N LEU A 125 6.29 5.40 -13.99
CA LEU A 125 4.95 5.09 -13.48
C LEU A 125 4.47 6.16 -12.53
N GLU A 126 3.25 6.65 -12.79
CA GLU A 126 2.52 7.55 -11.90
C GLU A 126 3.43 8.67 -11.36
N GLU A 127 3.64 8.70 -10.04
CA GLU A 127 4.42 9.71 -9.34
C GLU A 127 5.93 9.38 -9.28
N MET A 128 6.33 8.13 -9.56
CA MET A 128 7.73 7.71 -9.48
C MET A 128 8.62 8.33 -10.58
N GLY A 129 8.02 8.83 -11.67
CA GLY A 129 8.77 9.34 -12.81
C GLY A 129 9.61 8.26 -13.50
N ALA A 130 10.37 8.65 -14.53
CA ALA A 130 11.26 7.75 -15.24
C ALA A 130 12.59 7.57 -14.49
N ASP A 131 13.11 6.35 -14.47
CA ASP A 131 14.46 6.00 -14.02
C ASP A 131 15.20 5.25 -15.13
N PRO A 132 15.92 5.97 -16.02
CA PRO A 132 16.61 5.34 -17.14
C PRO A 132 17.78 4.46 -16.69
N ARG A 133 18.29 4.61 -15.47
CA ARG A 133 19.37 3.76 -14.94
C ARG A 133 18.83 2.39 -14.58
N GLU A 134 17.70 2.34 -13.91
CA GLU A 134 17.05 1.08 -13.55
C GLU A 134 16.47 0.40 -14.79
N ALA A 135 15.93 1.17 -15.74
CA ALA A 135 15.51 0.65 -17.04
C ALA A 135 16.67 -0.06 -17.76
N GLU A 136 17.83 0.59 -17.86
CA GLU A 136 19.01 0.04 -18.53
C GLU A 136 19.46 -1.29 -17.90
N LYS A 137 19.44 -1.41 -16.57
CA LYS A 137 19.79 -2.66 -15.87
C LYS A 137 18.89 -3.82 -16.30
N TRP A 138 17.57 -3.64 -16.22
CA TRP A 138 16.61 -4.69 -16.58
C TRP A 138 16.64 -5.04 -18.07
N LEU A 139 16.73 -4.02 -18.93
CA LEU A 139 16.81 -4.21 -20.38
C LEU A 139 18.11 -4.89 -20.81
N THR A 140 19.22 -4.64 -20.10
CA THR A 140 20.50 -5.34 -20.37
C THR A 140 20.37 -6.84 -20.11
N LEU A 141 19.68 -7.25 -19.05
CA LEU A 141 19.43 -8.66 -18.74
C LEU A 141 18.60 -9.32 -19.85
N ALA A 142 17.52 -8.67 -20.29
CA ALA A 142 16.64 -9.18 -21.33
C ALA A 142 17.33 -9.21 -22.72
N ALA A 143 18.02 -8.12 -23.09
CA ALA A 143 18.76 -8.02 -24.35
C ALA A 143 19.92 -9.02 -24.42
N GLY A 144 20.57 -9.32 -23.29
CA GLY A 144 21.62 -10.33 -23.18
C GLY A 144 21.14 -11.75 -23.48
N ARG A 145 19.83 -12.00 -23.37
CA ARG A 145 19.17 -13.27 -23.73
C ARG A 145 18.65 -13.29 -25.17
N GLY A 146 18.96 -12.26 -25.97
CA GLY A 146 18.60 -12.17 -27.38
C GLY A 146 17.28 -11.45 -27.67
N ASP A 147 16.61 -10.86 -26.67
CA ASP A 147 15.39 -10.10 -26.91
C ASP A 147 15.67 -8.80 -27.66
N GLU A 148 15.21 -8.73 -28.91
CA GLU A 148 15.49 -7.59 -29.81
C GLU A 148 14.75 -6.32 -29.39
N GLU A 149 13.53 -6.46 -28.88
CA GLU A 149 12.74 -5.35 -28.37
C GLU A 149 13.45 -4.68 -27.18
N SER A 150 13.94 -5.47 -26.24
CA SER A 150 14.74 -4.99 -25.11
C SER A 150 16.03 -4.34 -25.56
N ARG A 151 16.68 -4.83 -26.63
CA ARG A 151 17.88 -4.20 -27.20
C ARG A 151 17.57 -2.81 -27.78
N ALA A 152 16.43 -2.66 -28.45
CA ALA A 152 16.00 -1.37 -28.97
C ALA A 152 15.68 -0.38 -27.83
N LEU A 153 14.97 -0.83 -26.80
CA LEU A 153 14.68 -0.03 -25.61
C LEU A 153 15.94 0.30 -24.80
N LEU A 154 16.93 -0.60 -24.77
CA LEU A 154 18.21 -0.37 -24.08
C LEU A 154 18.95 0.82 -24.67
N ALA A 155 18.92 0.99 -26.00
CA ALA A 155 19.51 2.14 -26.65
C ALA A 155 18.87 3.45 -26.16
N GLN A 156 17.53 3.49 -26.11
CA GLN A 156 16.77 4.64 -25.60
C GLN A 156 17.08 4.91 -24.12
N ALA A 157 17.12 3.88 -23.27
CA ALA A 157 17.48 4.01 -21.85
C ALA A 157 18.91 4.55 -21.67
N SER A 158 19.87 4.08 -22.47
CA SER A 158 21.26 4.55 -22.41
C SER A 158 21.42 6.02 -22.80
N GLU A 159 20.59 6.51 -23.73
CA GLU A 159 20.56 7.90 -24.17
C GLU A 159 19.88 8.78 -23.12
N ALA A 160 18.72 8.37 -22.63
CA ALA A 160 18.01 9.04 -21.54
C ALA A 160 18.92 9.21 -20.31
N LYS A 161 19.63 8.15 -19.90
CA LYS A 161 20.62 8.20 -18.81
C LYS A 161 21.73 9.21 -19.08
N ARG A 162 22.27 9.27 -20.30
CA ARG A 162 23.32 10.23 -20.67
C ARG A 162 22.80 11.66 -20.63
N SER A 163 21.58 11.89 -21.12
CA SER A 163 20.92 13.20 -21.09
C SER A 163 20.69 13.68 -19.66
N GLU A 164 20.22 12.80 -18.78
CA GLU A 164 19.98 13.10 -17.36
C GLU A 164 21.30 13.41 -16.63
N GLN A 165 22.36 12.63 -16.90
CA GLN A 165 23.70 12.90 -16.37
C GLN A 165 24.27 14.24 -16.84
N ALA A 166 24.05 14.58 -18.12
CA ALA A 166 24.47 15.87 -18.66
C ALA A 166 23.71 17.02 -18.01
N ALA A 167 22.39 16.88 -17.86
CA ALA A 167 21.55 17.85 -17.15
C ALA A 167 22.00 18.02 -15.69
N TYR A 168 22.21 16.92 -14.96
CA TYR A 168 22.71 16.96 -13.59
C TYR A 168 24.06 17.69 -13.49
N LYS A 169 25.02 17.37 -14.37
CA LYS A 169 26.33 18.04 -14.42
C LYS A 169 26.19 19.53 -14.70
N TRP A 170 25.32 19.89 -15.65
CA TRP A 170 25.05 21.28 -15.98
C TRP A 170 24.46 22.03 -14.77
N HIS A 171 23.42 21.49 -14.13
CA HIS A 171 22.80 22.07 -12.94
C HIS A 171 23.80 22.19 -11.80
N ALA A 172 24.63 21.17 -11.56
CA ALA A 172 25.65 21.17 -10.53
C ALA A 172 26.72 22.24 -10.78
N HIS A 173 27.20 22.36 -12.01
CA HIS A 173 28.19 23.36 -12.41
C HIS A 173 27.67 24.78 -12.18
N TRP A 174 26.43 25.05 -12.61
CA TRP A 174 25.83 26.38 -12.49
C TRP A 174 25.13 26.64 -11.15
N ARG A 175 25.07 25.65 -10.25
CA ARG A 175 24.34 25.75 -8.97
C ARG A 175 24.76 26.98 -8.16
N SER A 176 26.06 27.25 -8.07
CA SER A 176 26.59 28.38 -7.29
C SER A 176 26.28 29.73 -7.93
N VAL A 177 26.32 29.81 -9.26
CA VAL A 177 26.00 31.02 -10.03
C VAL A 177 24.52 31.34 -9.91
N TYR A 178 23.63 30.35 -10.12
CA TYR A 178 22.19 30.53 -9.93
C TYR A 178 21.85 30.91 -8.50
N HIS A 179 22.42 30.23 -7.50
CA HIS A 179 22.19 30.56 -6.09
C HIS A 179 22.61 32.01 -5.81
N ARG A 180 23.79 32.45 -6.27
CA ARG A 180 24.21 33.85 -6.10
C ARG A 180 23.25 34.82 -6.80
N TYR A 181 22.83 34.53 -8.02
CA TYR A 181 21.93 35.39 -8.80
C TYR A 181 20.54 35.49 -8.17
N TRP A 182 19.97 34.37 -7.70
CA TRP A 182 18.65 34.34 -7.06
C TRP A 182 18.63 35.15 -5.75
N TYR A 183 19.64 35.00 -4.90
CA TYR A 183 19.74 35.72 -3.63
C TYR A 183 20.24 37.17 -3.76
N SER A 184 20.81 37.57 -4.89
CA SER A 184 21.22 38.96 -5.15
C SER A 184 20.19 39.76 -5.95
N GLY A 185 19.39 39.12 -6.80
CA GLY A 185 18.37 39.77 -7.64
C GLY A 185 16.98 39.87 -7.00
N TYR A 186 16.65 38.97 -6.07
CA TYR A 186 15.35 38.93 -5.38
C TYR A 186 15.56 38.95 -3.87
N ALA A 187 16.08 40.06 -3.35
CA ALA A 187 16.19 40.26 -1.92
C ALA A 187 14.81 40.67 -1.36
N TYR A 188 13.88 39.72 -1.24
CA TYR A 188 12.64 39.92 -0.46
C TYR A 188 13.01 40.09 1.02
N ARG A 189 13.44 41.29 1.41
CA ARG A 189 13.80 41.60 2.79
C ARG A 189 12.56 42.00 3.55
N TRP A 190 11.95 41.02 4.19
CA TRP A 190 10.97 41.25 5.24
C TRP A 190 11.68 41.86 6.44
N HIS A 191 11.24 43.03 6.88
CA HIS A 191 11.73 43.65 8.09
C HIS A 191 10.56 44.03 9.00
N TRP A 192 10.72 43.73 10.29
CA TRP A 192 9.74 44.06 11.31
C TRP A 192 9.91 45.53 11.73
N ARG A 193 8.82 46.30 11.69
CA ARG A 193 8.73 47.62 12.35
C ARG A 193 7.65 47.56 13.42
N GLN A 194 7.53 48.64 14.20
CA GLN A 194 6.74 48.70 15.44
C GLN A 194 5.29 48.17 15.34
N TYR A 195 4.70 48.05 14.14
CA TYR A 195 3.34 47.53 13.94
C TYR A 195 3.16 46.56 12.74
N GLY A 196 4.22 45.92 12.22
CA GLY A 196 4.02 44.94 11.15
C GLY A 196 5.27 44.56 10.35
N TRP A 197 5.11 43.55 9.49
CA TRP A 197 6.10 43.11 8.52
C TRP A 197 5.97 43.90 7.23
N TYR A 198 7.09 44.41 6.72
CA TYR A 198 7.18 45.16 5.46
C TYR A 198 8.15 44.46 4.51
N TRP A 199 7.82 44.43 3.22
CA TRP A 199 8.71 43.98 2.15
C TRP A 199 9.29 45.20 1.41
N ASN A 200 10.54 45.08 0.95
CA ASN A 200 11.15 45.95 -0.06
C ASN A 200 11.36 45.13 -1.33
#